data_AF-A0A0P0RHM0-F1
#
_entry.id   AF-A0A0P0RHM0-F1
#
_cell.length_a   1.000
_cell.length_b   1.000
_cell.length_c   1.000
_cell.angle_alpha   90.00
_cell.angle_beta   90.00
_cell.angle_gamma   90.00
#
_symmetry.space_group_name_H-M   'P 1'
#
loop_
_entity.id
_entity.type
_entity.pdbx_description
1 polymer ?
#
loop_
_entity_poly.entity_id
_entity_poly.type
_entity_poly.pdbx_seq_one_letter_code
_entity_poly.pdbx_strand_id
1 'polypeptide(L)'
;MEDIKKLDASSWEVGTLIFATTAVRDAPLVQWTEELSNQRVAAGKFALRIEFWDDICNHIFAHEPLQQQYVPTPDSITLIAFRDAQKRSEEAAAKIQSMIEALVAAQKGRAKDDEPYDRHGRLSVNAKRSYVLKGPIANSKRLRPYAIGASILGFAIWSILGTPIFLHHPPASFGFFVGLSTMMIGLMLVIICNILKYRRPTLASPFQRDLLFEADASGNVYLTRISASCPQCGSNMRYRFEGPLKGPLVPRLVCPRYDQAHSLIFDFTSMPDAGSDLSG
;
A
#
# COMPACT_ATOMS: atom_id res chain seq x y z
N MET A 1 55.21 -15.44 -28.40
CA MET A 1 55.44 -14.60 -29.61
C MET A 1 54.15 -14.26 -30.35
N GLU A 2 53.15 -15.15 -30.38
CA GLU A 2 51.87 -14.89 -31.06
C GLU A 2 51.12 -13.69 -30.45
N ASP A 3 51.12 -13.53 -29.13
CA ASP A 3 50.45 -12.43 -28.44
C ASP A 3 51.06 -11.06 -28.75
N ILE A 4 52.39 -11.01 -28.94
CA ILE A 4 53.08 -9.78 -29.36
C ILE A 4 52.60 -9.36 -30.76
N LYS A 5 52.44 -10.32 -31.67
CA LYS A 5 51.94 -10.05 -33.04
C LYS A 5 50.49 -9.58 -33.03
N LYS A 6 49.65 -10.18 -32.18
CA LYS A 6 48.24 -9.78 -32.00
C LYS A 6 48.14 -8.36 -31.47
N LEU A 7 48.96 -8.00 -30.47
CA LEU A 7 48.97 -6.66 -29.90
C LEU A 7 49.57 -5.61 -30.84
N ASP A 8 50.63 -5.96 -31.59
CA ASP A 8 51.19 -5.09 -32.63
C ASP A 8 50.18 -4.80 -33.76
N ALA A 9 49.22 -5.70 -34.01
CA ALA A 9 48.13 -5.52 -34.98
C ALA A 9 46.87 -4.85 -34.40
N SER A 10 46.82 -4.66 -33.08
CA SER A 10 45.68 -4.08 -32.38
C SER A 10 45.78 -2.55 -32.33
N SER A 11 44.65 -1.88 -32.08
CA SER A 11 44.59 -0.43 -31.85
C SER A 11 44.77 -0.04 -30.38
N TRP A 12 45.17 -0.97 -29.52
CA TRP A 12 45.27 -0.72 -28.09
C TRP A 12 46.59 -0.02 -27.73
N GLU A 13 46.49 1.06 -26.96
CA GLU A 13 47.65 1.72 -26.36
C GLU A 13 48.13 0.91 -25.15
N VAL A 14 49.00 -0.07 -25.40
CA VAL A 14 49.61 -0.89 -24.35
C VAL A 14 50.92 -0.25 -23.91
N GLY A 15 51.10 -0.03 -22.60
CA GLY A 15 52.39 0.44 -22.06
C GLY A 15 53.38 -0.70 -21.83
N THR A 16 52.92 -1.80 -21.21
CA THR A 16 53.76 -2.96 -20.89
C THR A 16 52.95 -4.24 -20.99
N LEU A 17 53.51 -5.25 -21.64
CA LEU A 17 52.98 -6.61 -21.69
C LEU A 17 53.74 -7.49 -20.70
N ILE A 18 53.00 -8.09 -19.76
CA ILE A 18 53.56 -8.97 -18.73
C ILE A 18 53.21 -10.42 -19.07
N PHE A 19 54.22 -11.27 -19.22
CA PHE A 19 54.08 -12.71 -19.32
C PHE A 19 54.23 -13.34 -17.94
N ALA A 20 53.12 -13.78 -17.36
CA ALA A 20 53.13 -14.53 -16.12
C ALA A 20 53.37 -16.03 -16.41
N THR A 21 54.25 -16.68 -15.64
CA THR A 21 54.54 -18.10 -15.79
C THR A 21 54.73 -18.81 -14.45
N THR A 22 54.35 -20.08 -14.41
CA THR A 22 54.60 -20.99 -13.28
C THR A 22 55.89 -21.81 -13.46
N ALA A 23 56.65 -21.56 -14.53
CA ALA A 23 57.95 -22.18 -14.73
C ALA A 23 58.96 -21.70 -13.67
N VAL A 24 59.99 -22.51 -13.43
CA VAL A 24 61.11 -22.13 -12.56
C VAL A 24 61.81 -20.91 -13.16
N ARG A 25 62.25 -19.98 -12.30
CA ARG A 25 62.97 -18.78 -12.72
C ARG A 25 64.23 -19.13 -13.51
N ASP A 26 64.33 -18.58 -14.71
CA ASP A 26 65.42 -18.83 -15.65
C ASP A 26 66.11 -17.51 -16.02
N ALA A 27 67.38 -17.36 -15.62
CA ALA A 27 68.13 -16.11 -15.80
C ALA A 27 68.39 -15.76 -17.28
N PRO A 28 68.82 -16.71 -18.14
CA PRO A 28 68.84 -16.52 -19.60
C PRO A 28 67.53 -15.97 -20.18
N LEU A 29 66.39 -16.50 -19.74
CA LEU A 29 65.08 -16.07 -20.23
C LEU A 29 64.74 -14.63 -19.78
N VAL A 30 65.09 -14.27 -18.55
CA VAL A 30 64.95 -12.89 -18.04
C VAL A 30 65.77 -11.93 -18.89
N GLN A 31 67.06 -12.22 -19.06
CA GLN A 31 67.97 -11.37 -19.81
C GLN A 31 67.52 -11.21 -21.28
N TRP A 32 67.10 -12.32 -21.91
CA TRP A 32 66.56 -12.28 -23.27
C TRP A 32 65.30 -11.40 -23.37
N THR A 33 64.41 -11.49 -22.38
CA THR A 33 63.16 -10.70 -22.34
C THR A 33 63.47 -9.21 -22.15
N GLU A 34 64.43 -8.86 -21.31
CA GLU A 34 64.88 -7.48 -21.10
C GLU A 34 65.50 -6.88 -22.37
N GLU A 35 66.37 -7.62 -23.03
CA GLU A 35 66.98 -7.17 -24.30
C GLU A 35 65.91 -6.94 -25.37
N LEU A 36 64.96 -7.87 -25.52
CA LEU A 36 63.85 -7.72 -26.44
C LEU A 36 62.95 -6.54 -26.06
N SER A 37 62.72 -6.31 -24.77
CA SER A 37 61.95 -5.18 -24.25
C SER A 37 62.62 -3.84 -24.62
N ASN A 38 63.92 -3.72 -24.38
CA ASN A 38 64.70 -2.52 -24.70
C ASN A 38 64.67 -2.20 -26.20
N GLN A 39 64.83 -3.22 -27.05
CA GLN A 39 64.74 -3.06 -28.51
C GLN A 39 63.36 -2.54 -28.94
N ARG A 40 62.29 -3.02 -28.29
CA ARG A 40 60.92 -2.59 -28.60
C ARG A 40 60.63 -1.18 -28.13
N VAL A 41 61.05 -0.83 -26.91
CA VAL A 41 60.90 0.52 -26.37
C VAL A 41 61.67 1.53 -27.22
N ALA A 42 62.89 1.19 -27.67
CA ALA A 42 63.66 2.03 -28.60
C ALA A 42 62.96 2.24 -29.95
N ALA A 43 62.16 1.26 -30.39
CA ALA A 43 61.31 1.36 -31.58
C ALA A 43 59.95 2.05 -31.33
N GLY A 44 59.73 2.64 -30.15
CA GLY A 44 58.48 3.31 -29.77
C GLY A 44 57.31 2.34 -29.52
N LYS A 45 57.60 1.06 -29.29
CA LYS A 45 56.60 0.03 -28.98
C LYS A 45 56.52 -0.24 -27.47
N PHE A 46 55.49 -1.00 -27.07
CA PHE A 46 55.28 -1.40 -25.68
C PHE A 46 56.42 -2.27 -25.12
N ALA A 47 56.70 -2.10 -23.83
CA ALA A 47 57.70 -2.87 -23.10
C ALA A 47 57.22 -4.30 -22.84
N LEU A 48 58.16 -5.23 -22.71
CA LEU A 48 57.91 -6.61 -22.31
C LEU A 48 58.48 -6.88 -20.92
N ARG A 49 57.77 -7.69 -20.15
CA ARG A 49 58.23 -8.18 -18.84
C ARG A 49 57.81 -9.63 -18.68
N ILE A 50 58.65 -10.42 -18.02
CA ILE A 50 58.29 -11.76 -17.54
C ILE A 50 58.19 -11.72 -16.02
N GLU A 51 57.15 -12.33 -15.47
CA GLU A 51 56.99 -12.54 -14.03
C GLU A 51 56.85 -14.02 -13.75
N PHE A 52 57.71 -14.52 -12.86
CA PHE A 52 57.64 -15.90 -12.38
C PHE A 52 56.72 -15.99 -11.18
N TRP A 53 56.24 -17.20 -10.89
CA TRP A 53 55.36 -17.44 -9.75
C TRP A 53 55.90 -16.90 -8.43
N ASP A 54 57.19 -17.10 -8.16
CA ASP A 54 57.83 -16.59 -6.94
C ASP A 54 57.81 -15.06 -6.89
N ASP A 55 58.02 -14.39 -8.02
CA ASP A 55 57.95 -12.92 -8.10
C ASP A 55 56.52 -12.43 -7.84
N ILE A 56 55.52 -13.11 -8.41
CA ILE A 56 54.09 -12.80 -8.20
C ILE A 56 53.73 -12.98 -6.72
N CYS A 57 54.13 -14.10 -6.11
CA CYS A 57 53.95 -14.33 -4.69
C CYS A 57 54.63 -13.23 -3.87
N ASN A 58 55.87 -12.88 -4.18
CA ASN A 58 56.59 -11.80 -3.50
C ASN A 58 55.88 -10.45 -3.62
N HIS A 59 55.31 -10.11 -4.78
CA HIS A 59 54.50 -8.89 -4.96
C HIS A 59 53.23 -8.93 -4.10
N ILE A 60 52.54 -10.07 -4.07
CA ILE A 60 51.36 -10.26 -3.20
C ILE A 60 51.77 -10.09 -1.73
N PHE A 61 52.89 -10.70 -1.30
CA PHE A 61 53.40 -10.58 0.06
C PHE A 61 54.02 -9.21 0.39
N ALA A 62 54.41 -8.40 -0.59
CA ALA A 62 54.88 -7.04 -0.33
C ALA A 62 53.73 -6.04 -0.13
N HIS A 63 52.50 -6.38 -0.56
CA HIS A 63 51.36 -5.47 -0.57
C HIS A 63 50.20 -5.99 0.28
N GLU A 64 50.02 -5.39 1.47
CA GLU A 64 48.97 -5.77 2.43
C GLU A 64 47.55 -5.91 1.83
N PRO A 65 47.08 -5.00 0.93
CA PRO A 65 45.76 -5.18 0.32
C PRO A 65 45.64 -6.46 -0.53
N LEU A 66 46.72 -6.85 -1.22
CA LEU A 66 46.75 -8.06 -2.05
C LEU A 66 46.87 -9.30 -1.17
N GLN A 67 47.62 -9.25 -0.06
CA GLN A 67 47.64 -10.36 0.90
C GLN A 67 46.25 -10.67 1.43
N GLN A 68 45.49 -9.65 1.85
CA GLN A 68 44.12 -9.82 2.36
C GLN A 68 43.22 -10.53 1.33
N GLN A 69 43.42 -10.25 0.04
CA GLN A 69 42.60 -10.79 -1.05
C GLN A 69 43.01 -12.20 -1.49
N TYR A 70 44.32 -12.48 -1.59
CA TYR A 70 44.83 -13.71 -2.22
C TYR A 70 45.42 -14.73 -1.24
N VAL A 71 45.72 -14.32 0.00
CA VAL A 71 46.22 -15.19 1.08
C VAL A 71 45.33 -15.01 2.31
N PRO A 72 44.08 -15.54 2.28
CA PRO A 72 43.17 -15.38 3.40
C PRO A 72 43.69 -16.14 4.62
N THR A 73 44.19 -15.40 5.61
CA THR A 73 44.44 -15.92 6.96
C THR A 73 43.13 -15.91 7.73
N PRO A 74 42.97 -16.73 8.79
CA PRO A 74 41.78 -16.69 9.65
C PRO A 74 41.46 -15.27 10.14
N ASP A 75 42.50 -14.50 10.45
CA ASP A 75 42.40 -13.10 10.89
C ASP A 75 41.99 -12.16 9.74
N SER A 76 42.50 -12.36 8.52
CA SER A 76 42.08 -11.52 7.38
C SER A 76 40.64 -11.82 6.93
N ILE A 77 40.17 -13.06 7.03
CA ILE A 77 38.77 -13.41 6.74
C ILE A 77 37.84 -12.70 7.72
N THR A 78 38.18 -12.68 9.01
CA THR A 78 37.37 -11.97 10.01
C THR A 78 37.40 -10.46 9.77
N LEU A 79 38.57 -9.87 9.50
CA LEU A 79 38.69 -8.45 9.14
C LEU A 79 37.87 -8.06 7.90
N ILE A 80 37.87 -8.89 6.85
CA ILE A 80 37.04 -8.68 5.65
C ILE A 80 35.55 -8.75 6.01
N ALA A 81 35.15 -9.76 6.78
CA ALA A 81 33.76 -9.89 7.23
C ALA A 81 33.30 -8.70 8.09
N PHE A 82 34.17 -8.18 8.97
CA PHE A 82 33.91 -6.97 9.75
C PHE A 82 33.80 -5.72 8.87
N ARG A 83 34.70 -5.54 7.91
CA ARG A 83 34.66 -4.43 6.95
C ARG A 83 33.37 -4.47 6.11
N ASP A 84 32.99 -5.64 5.62
CA ASP A 84 31.75 -5.83 4.85
C ASP A 84 30.49 -5.61 5.71
N ALA A 85 30.52 -6.00 6.98
CA ALA A 85 29.45 -5.72 7.93
C ALA A 85 29.35 -4.22 8.23
N GLN A 86 30.48 -3.54 8.40
CA GLN A 86 30.52 -2.10 8.62
C GLN A 86 29.98 -1.33 7.40
N LYS A 87 30.41 -1.68 6.18
CA LYS A 87 29.89 -1.08 4.95
C LYS A 87 28.38 -1.27 4.80
N ARG A 88 27.87 -2.48 5.10
CA ARG A 88 26.42 -2.74 5.12
C ARG A 88 25.69 -1.92 6.18
N SER A 89 26.31 -1.70 7.34
CA SER A 89 25.75 -0.84 8.39
C SER A 89 25.71 0.63 7.98
N GLU A 90 26.75 1.13 7.32
CA GLU A 90 26.80 2.51 6.80
C GLU A 90 25.77 2.73 5.69
N GLU A 91 25.63 1.78 4.75
CA GLU A 91 24.60 1.80 3.72
C GLU A 91 23.18 1.75 4.32
N ALA A 92 22.97 0.92 5.34
CA ALA A 92 21.70 0.85 6.07
C ALA A 92 21.41 2.16 6.80
N ALA A 93 22.40 2.77 7.45
CA ALA A 93 22.26 4.05 8.13
C ALA A 93 21.92 5.19 7.14
N ALA A 94 22.58 5.24 5.98
CA ALA A 94 22.26 6.20 4.92
C ALA A 94 20.84 6.01 4.36
N LYS A 95 20.40 4.75 4.23
CA LYS A 95 19.02 4.43 3.82
C LYS A 95 17.99 4.83 4.88
N ILE A 96 18.29 4.59 6.16
CA ILE A 96 17.44 5.04 7.27
C ILE A 96 17.35 6.56 7.30
N GLN A 97 18.48 7.25 7.14
CA GLN A 97 18.55 8.71 7.10
C GLN A 97 17.71 9.28 5.95
N SER A 98 17.82 8.73 4.75
CA SER A 98 16.99 9.16 3.61
C SER A 98 15.50 8.84 3.79
N MET A 99 15.15 7.73 4.44
CA MET A 99 13.76 7.45 4.82
C MET A 99 13.25 8.44 5.88
N ILE A 100 14.06 8.82 6.87
CA ILE A 100 13.71 9.83 7.86
C ILE A 100 13.51 11.18 7.17
N GLU A 101 14.39 11.59 6.27
CA GLU A 101 14.25 12.84 5.52
C GLU A 101 12.99 12.85 4.64
N ALA A 102 12.68 11.72 3.98
CA ALA A 102 11.45 11.55 3.22
C ALA A 102 10.20 11.63 4.12
N LEU A 103 10.23 11.04 5.31
CA LEU A 103 9.15 11.14 6.30
C LEU A 103 9.01 12.56 6.85
N VAL A 104 10.12 13.25 7.12
CA VAL A 104 10.11 14.65 7.59
C VAL A 104 9.62 15.59 6.50
N ALA A 105 9.99 15.37 5.23
CA ALA A 105 9.48 16.12 4.10
C ALA A 105 7.98 15.86 3.87
N ALA A 106 7.54 14.60 3.97
CA ALA A 106 6.13 14.23 3.94
C ALA A 106 5.35 14.85 5.11
N GLN A 107 5.93 14.90 6.30
CA GLN A 107 5.34 15.59 7.46
C GLN A 107 5.27 17.10 7.27
N LYS A 108 6.31 17.76 6.74
CA LYS A 108 6.29 19.19 6.42
C LYS A 108 5.26 19.53 5.34
N GLY A 109 5.02 18.63 4.39
CA GLY A 109 3.92 18.73 3.42
C GLY A 109 2.53 18.53 4.04
N ARG A 110 2.44 17.83 5.18
CA ARG A 110 1.19 17.59 5.94
C ARG A 110 0.90 18.64 7.02
N ALA A 111 1.92 19.41 7.43
CA ALA A 111 1.86 20.33 8.56
C ALA A 111 1.02 21.59 8.34
N LYS A 112 0.40 21.76 7.16
CA LYS A 112 -0.51 22.89 6.94
C LYS A 112 -1.95 22.61 7.39
N ASP A 113 -2.34 21.33 7.56
CA ASP A 113 -3.76 20.98 7.69
C ASP A 113 -4.12 20.05 8.89
N ASP A 114 -3.19 19.35 9.55
CA ASP A 114 -3.55 18.29 10.52
C ASP A 114 -2.84 18.42 11.89
N GLU A 115 -3.49 19.05 12.88
CA GLU A 115 -3.27 18.68 14.28
C GLU A 115 -3.86 17.26 14.51
N PRO A 116 -3.15 16.36 15.23
CA PRO A 116 -3.65 15.02 15.54
C PRO A 116 -4.84 15.03 16.49
N TYR A 117 -5.18 16.20 17.03
CA TYR A 117 -6.32 16.45 17.89
C TYR A 117 -7.09 17.66 17.37
N ASP A 118 -8.41 17.56 17.28
CA ASP A 118 -9.23 18.76 17.09
C ASP A 118 -9.08 19.71 18.30
N ARG A 119 -9.58 20.95 18.23
CA ARG A 119 -9.60 21.90 19.37
C ARG A 119 -10.32 21.37 20.61
N HIS A 120 -10.88 20.17 20.58
CA HIS A 120 -11.61 19.51 21.66
C HIS A 120 -10.90 18.24 22.16
N GLY A 121 -9.67 17.96 21.70
CA GLY A 121 -8.87 16.83 22.15
C GLY A 121 -9.28 15.48 21.54
N ARG A 122 -9.94 15.46 20.38
CA ARG A 122 -10.35 14.22 19.68
C ARG A 122 -9.36 13.86 18.58
N LEU A 123 -8.91 12.61 18.59
CA LEU A 123 -7.88 12.09 17.69
C LEU A 123 -8.36 12.11 16.23
N SER A 124 -7.65 12.81 15.34
CA SER A 124 -7.98 12.85 13.90
C SER A 124 -7.59 11.53 13.25
N VAL A 125 -8.58 10.70 12.96
CA VAL A 125 -8.37 9.41 12.28
C VAL A 125 -8.54 9.63 10.78
N ASN A 126 -7.52 9.26 10.00
CA ASN A 126 -7.62 9.17 8.54
C ASN A 126 -8.58 8.03 8.15
N ALA A 127 -9.88 8.31 8.21
CA ALA A 127 -10.93 7.41 7.76
C ALA A 127 -11.14 7.57 6.25
N LYS A 128 -11.20 6.44 5.55
CA LYS A 128 -11.47 6.38 4.11
C LYS A 128 -12.86 5.77 3.87
N ARG A 129 -13.64 6.46 3.05
CA ARG A 129 -14.90 5.97 2.51
C ARG A 129 -14.64 5.11 1.27
N SER A 130 -15.28 3.95 1.21
CA SER A 130 -15.31 3.09 0.03
C SER A 130 -16.75 2.84 -0.39
N TYR A 131 -17.06 3.05 -1.66
CA TYR A 131 -18.41 2.86 -2.20
C TYR A 131 -18.54 1.42 -2.71
N VAL A 132 -19.55 0.70 -2.22
CA VAL A 132 -19.82 -0.68 -2.67
C VAL A 132 -20.33 -0.69 -4.12
N LEU A 133 -21.11 0.35 -4.45
CA LEU A 133 -21.65 0.56 -5.79
C LEU A 133 -21.06 1.84 -6.36
N LYS A 134 -20.75 1.84 -7.66
CA LYS A 134 -20.14 2.98 -8.37
C LYS A 134 -21.09 4.19 -8.53
N GLY A 135 -22.33 4.10 -8.04
CA GLY A 135 -23.33 5.15 -8.15
C GLY A 135 -24.40 5.03 -7.06
N PRO A 136 -25.34 5.99 -7.03
CA PRO A 136 -26.40 5.98 -6.05
C PRO A 136 -27.39 4.84 -6.28
N ILE A 137 -27.80 4.17 -5.21
CA ILE A 137 -28.80 3.09 -5.25
C ILE A 137 -30.16 3.64 -5.63
N ALA A 138 -30.52 4.76 -5.00
CA ALA A 138 -31.82 5.38 -5.15
C ALA A 138 -31.69 6.87 -4.84
N ASN A 139 -32.58 7.67 -5.40
CA ASN A 139 -32.75 9.05 -4.99
C ASN A 139 -34.01 9.14 -4.14
N SER A 140 -33.86 9.43 -2.85
CA SER A 140 -34.95 9.53 -1.87
C SER A 140 -36.00 10.57 -2.24
N LYS A 141 -35.63 11.67 -2.91
CA LYS A 141 -36.57 12.69 -3.39
C LYS A 141 -37.43 12.16 -4.54
N ARG A 142 -36.85 11.36 -5.45
CA ARG A 142 -37.61 10.67 -6.51
C ARG A 142 -38.40 9.47 -5.99
N LEU A 143 -37.89 8.74 -4.99
CA LEU A 143 -38.53 7.53 -4.47
C LEU A 143 -39.81 7.84 -3.67
N ARG A 144 -39.86 9.00 -3.01
CA ARG A 144 -40.99 9.43 -2.18
C ARG A 144 -42.33 9.49 -2.92
N PRO A 145 -42.48 10.15 -4.09
CA PRO A 145 -43.74 10.16 -4.82
C PRO A 145 -44.15 8.75 -5.29
N TYR A 146 -43.20 7.88 -5.68
CA TYR A 146 -43.51 6.50 -6.05
C TYR A 146 -43.99 5.67 -4.86
N ALA A 147 -43.38 5.82 -3.67
CA ALA A 147 -43.79 5.10 -2.47
C ALA A 147 -45.18 5.55 -1.99
N ILE A 148 -45.50 6.84 -2.08
CA ILE A 148 -46.84 7.38 -1.81
C ILE A 148 -47.84 6.81 -2.82
N GLY A 149 -47.50 6.84 -4.12
CA GLY A 149 -48.35 6.29 -5.18
C GLY A 149 -48.61 4.78 -5.01
N ALA A 150 -47.59 4.00 -4.66
CA ALA A 150 -47.72 2.58 -4.36
C ALA A 150 -48.61 2.30 -3.14
N SER A 151 -48.53 3.15 -2.10
CA SER A 151 -49.39 3.05 -0.92
C SER A 151 -50.86 3.33 -1.26
N ILE A 152 -51.11 4.38 -2.07
CA ILE A 152 -52.46 4.73 -2.54
C ILE A 152 -53.02 3.63 -3.44
N LEU A 153 -52.21 3.10 -4.36
CA LEU A 153 -52.60 2.01 -5.25
C LEU A 153 -52.91 0.71 -4.48
N GLY A 154 -52.07 0.35 -3.52
CA GLY A 154 -52.31 -0.79 -2.64
C GLY A 154 -53.62 -0.65 -1.84
N PHE A 155 -53.90 0.55 -1.34
CA PHE A 155 -55.15 0.87 -0.66
C PHE A 155 -56.37 0.78 -1.59
N ALA A 156 -56.25 1.25 -2.84
CA ALA A 156 -57.33 1.16 -3.84
C ALA A 156 -57.61 -0.29 -4.23
N ILE A 157 -56.57 -1.11 -4.46
CA ILE A 157 -56.71 -2.55 -4.74
C ILE A 157 -57.38 -3.25 -3.57
N TRP A 158 -56.95 -2.97 -2.34
CA TRP A 158 -57.54 -3.52 -1.13
C TRP A 158 -59.03 -3.14 -0.99
N SER A 159 -59.37 -1.88 -1.27
CA SER A 159 -60.74 -1.35 -1.12
C SER A 159 -61.70 -1.77 -2.24
N ILE A 160 -61.20 -2.05 -3.45
CA ILE A 160 -62.04 -2.39 -4.62
C ILE A 160 -62.15 -3.92 -4.79
N LEU A 161 -61.04 -4.65 -4.63
CA LEU A 161 -60.97 -6.09 -4.89
C LEU A 161 -60.97 -6.90 -3.59
N GLY A 162 -60.32 -6.41 -2.53
CA GLY A 162 -60.16 -7.15 -1.28
C GLY A 162 -61.45 -7.24 -0.46
N THR A 163 -62.12 -6.12 -0.21
CA THR A 163 -63.28 -6.03 0.69
C THR A 163 -64.55 -6.74 0.18
N PRO A 164 -65.02 -6.59 -1.08
CA PRO A 164 -66.25 -7.25 -1.51
C PRO A 164 -66.07 -8.77 -1.71
N ILE A 165 -64.90 -9.20 -2.18
CA ILE A 165 -64.62 -10.62 -2.47
C ILE A 165 -64.43 -11.42 -1.17
N PHE A 166 -63.77 -10.86 -0.15
CA PHE A 166 -63.54 -11.52 1.13
C PHE A 166 -64.84 -11.72 1.93
N LEU A 167 -65.81 -10.81 1.78
CA LEU A 167 -67.11 -10.90 2.42
C LEU A 167 -68.03 -11.97 1.79
N HIS A 168 -67.83 -12.31 0.51
CA HIS A 168 -68.73 -13.24 -0.21
C HIS A 168 -68.08 -14.60 -0.52
N HIS A 169 -66.75 -14.71 -0.61
CA HIS A 169 -66.05 -15.95 -0.94
C HIS A 169 -64.79 -16.16 -0.05
N PRO A 170 -64.88 -16.96 1.03
CA PRO A 170 -63.79 -17.14 2.01
C PRO A 170 -62.47 -17.74 1.47
N PRO A 171 -62.39 -18.52 0.36
CA PRO A 171 -61.09 -18.97 -0.14
C PRO A 171 -60.33 -17.91 -0.97
N ALA A 172 -60.91 -16.73 -1.24
CA ALA A 172 -60.29 -15.69 -2.06
C ALA A 172 -59.43 -14.69 -1.25
N SER A 173 -58.71 -15.18 -0.24
CA SER A 173 -57.85 -14.40 0.66
C SER A 173 -56.62 -13.77 -0.03
N PHE A 174 -56.28 -14.23 -1.24
CA PHE A 174 -55.09 -13.81 -1.97
C PHE A 174 -55.06 -12.30 -2.27
N GLY A 175 -56.18 -11.71 -2.72
CA GLY A 175 -56.26 -10.28 -3.05
C GLY A 175 -56.10 -9.37 -1.84
N PHE A 176 -56.64 -9.79 -0.69
CA PHE A 176 -56.52 -9.08 0.58
C PHE A 176 -55.07 -9.01 1.06
N PHE A 177 -54.36 -10.14 1.06
CA PHE A 177 -52.96 -10.19 1.50
C PHE A 177 -52.02 -9.44 0.54
N VAL A 178 -52.27 -9.47 -0.76
CA VAL A 178 -51.47 -8.72 -1.74
C VAL A 178 -51.66 -7.20 -1.57
N GLY A 179 -52.89 -6.72 -1.39
CA GLY A 179 -53.17 -5.30 -1.15
C GLY A 179 -52.53 -4.80 0.14
N LEU A 180 -52.64 -5.56 1.24
CA LEU A 180 -52.06 -5.21 2.52
C LEU A 180 -50.52 -5.23 2.48
N SER A 181 -49.91 -6.23 1.83
CA SER A 181 -48.46 -6.32 1.65
C SER A 181 -47.91 -5.11 0.88
N THR A 182 -48.53 -4.74 -0.25
CA THR A 182 -48.09 -3.60 -1.06
C THR A 182 -48.21 -2.27 -0.31
N MET A 183 -49.29 -2.08 0.46
CA MET A 183 -49.47 -0.91 1.33
C MET A 183 -48.38 -0.82 2.41
N MET A 184 -48.10 -1.94 3.09
CA MET A 184 -47.09 -1.99 4.15
C MET A 184 -45.68 -1.73 3.63
N ILE A 185 -45.34 -2.24 2.44
CA ILE A 185 -44.07 -1.95 1.77
C ILE A 185 -43.96 -0.46 1.43
N GLY A 186 -45.02 0.13 0.86
CA GLY A 186 -45.07 1.55 0.55
C GLY A 186 -44.88 2.44 1.79
N LEU A 187 -45.58 2.13 2.88
CA LEU A 187 -45.46 2.84 4.16
C LEU A 187 -44.04 2.72 4.75
N MET A 188 -43.46 1.52 4.73
CA MET A 188 -42.09 1.30 5.19
C MET A 188 -41.08 2.11 4.39
N LEU A 189 -41.22 2.17 3.05
CA LEU A 189 -40.36 3.00 2.21
C LEU A 189 -40.51 4.49 2.52
N VAL A 190 -41.73 4.98 2.77
CA VAL A 190 -41.95 6.38 3.20
C VAL A 190 -41.29 6.66 4.55
N ILE A 191 -41.42 5.75 5.51
CA ILE A 191 -40.79 5.86 6.83
C ILE A 191 -39.27 5.89 6.69
N ILE A 192 -38.67 4.98 5.92
CA ILE A 192 -37.23 4.94 5.66
C ILE A 192 -36.75 6.25 5.01
N CYS A 193 -37.46 6.75 3.99
CA CYS A 193 -37.14 8.02 3.34
C CYS A 193 -37.24 9.21 4.32
N ASN A 194 -38.21 9.23 5.22
CA ASN A 194 -38.32 10.28 6.25
C ASN A 194 -37.25 10.14 7.34
N ILE A 195 -36.90 8.92 7.76
CA ILE A 195 -35.81 8.69 8.73
C ILE A 195 -34.49 9.18 8.15
N LEU A 196 -34.18 8.82 6.90
CA LEU A 196 -32.99 9.30 6.20
C LEU A 196 -32.96 10.82 6.05
N LYS A 197 -34.13 11.47 5.90
CA LYS A 197 -34.24 12.93 5.82
C LYS A 197 -34.07 13.64 7.17
N TYR A 198 -34.60 13.08 8.26
CA TYR A 198 -34.77 13.80 9.53
C TYR A 198 -33.82 13.37 10.66
N ARG A 199 -33.33 12.11 10.69
CA ARG A 199 -32.73 11.54 11.91
C ARG A 199 -31.24 11.19 11.86
N ARG A 200 -30.53 11.71 10.85
CA ARG A 200 -29.09 11.55 10.50
C ARG A 200 -28.93 10.79 9.18
N PRO A 201 -27.97 11.21 8.32
CA PRO A 201 -27.85 10.70 6.96
C PRO A 201 -27.32 9.26 6.87
N THR A 202 -27.16 8.54 7.99
CA THR A 202 -26.50 7.24 8.04
C THR A 202 -27.36 6.18 8.70
N LEU A 203 -27.60 5.07 8.01
CA LEU A 203 -28.38 3.93 8.51
C LEU A 203 -27.56 2.65 8.38
N ALA A 204 -27.44 1.89 9.47
CA ALA A 204 -26.79 0.58 9.43
C ALA A 204 -27.57 -0.34 8.50
N SER A 205 -26.87 -1.09 7.63
CA SER A 205 -27.54 -2.11 6.85
C SER A 205 -28.06 -3.21 7.78
N PRO A 206 -29.34 -3.64 7.65
CA PRO A 206 -29.90 -4.70 8.47
C PRO A 206 -29.27 -6.07 8.16
N PHE A 207 -28.64 -6.22 6.99
CA PHE A 207 -28.06 -7.48 6.53
C PHE A 207 -26.56 -7.59 6.85
N GLN A 208 -25.84 -6.48 6.92
CA GLN A 208 -24.40 -6.45 7.20
C GLN A 208 -24.03 -5.23 8.03
N ARG A 209 -23.52 -5.46 9.25
CA ARG A 209 -23.19 -4.39 10.22
C ARG A 209 -22.01 -3.50 9.79
N ASP A 210 -21.22 -3.96 8.82
CA ASP A 210 -20.04 -3.26 8.28
C ASP A 210 -20.41 -2.35 7.07
N LEU A 211 -21.69 -2.33 6.67
CA LEU A 211 -22.21 -1.52 5.57
C LEU A 211 -23.16 -0.45 6.07
N LEU A 212 -23.03 0.72 5.46
CA LEU A 212 -23.78 1.92 5.84
C LEU A 212 -24.52 2.48 4.62
N PHE A 213 -25.80 2.80 4.82
CA PHE A 213 -26.53 3.61 3.86
C PHE A 213 -26.30 5.08 4.20
N GLU A 214 -25.66 5.83 3.31
CA GLU A 214 -25.43 7.27 3.47
C GLU A 214 -26.26 8.05 2.45
N ALA A 215 -26.94 9.10 2.88
CA ALA A 215 -27.67 10.01 2.00
C ALA A 215 -26.91 11.33 1.81
N ASP A 216 -26.79 11.79 0.58
CA ASP A 216 -26.23 13.12 0.26
C ASP A 216 -27.27 14.25 0.41
N ALA A 217 -26.83 15.50 0.33
CA ALA A 217 -27.72 16.68 0.37
C ALA A 217 -28.73 16.70 -0.81
N SER A 218 -28.36 16.07 -1.93
CA SER A 218 -29.22 15.91 -3.11
C SER A 218 -30.31 14.84 -2.92
N GLY A 219 -30.23 14.04 -1.86
CA GLY A 219 -31.12 12.92 -1.53
C GLY A 219 -30.74 11.59 -2.18
N ASN A 220 -29.61 11.48 -2.87
CA ASN A 220 -29.07 10.23 -3.36
C ASN A 220 -28.55 9.36 -2.20
N VAL A 221 -28.90 8.07 -2.22
CA VAL A 221 -28.53 7.10 -1.20
C VAL A 221 -27.42 6.20 -1.75
N TYR A 222 -26.32 6.13 -1.01
CA TYR A 222 -25.15 5.33 -1.32
C TYR A 222 -24.98 4.22 -0.30
N LEU A 223 -24.41 3.09 -0.74
CA LEU A 223 -23.96 2.03 0.16
C LEU A 223 -22.45 2.14 0.31
N THR A 224 -22.03 2.57 1.49
CA THR A 224 -20.64 2.85 1.80
C THR A 224 -20.11 1.93 2.88
N ARG A 225 -18.79 1.74 2.84
CA ARG A 225 -18.01 1.05 3.86
C ARG A 225 -16.93 2.00 4.31
N ILE A 226 -16.86 2.23 5.61
CA ILE A 226 -15.86 3.09 6.24
C ILE A 226 -14.77 2.20 6.82
N SER A 227 -13.53 2.53 6.45
CA SER A 227 -12.32 1.85 6.94
C SER A 227 -11.31 2.89 7.40
N ALA A 228 -10.54 2.60 8.43
CA ALA A 228 -9.55 3.52 8.96
C ALA A 228 -8.31 2.77 9.45
N SER A 229 -7.15 3.42 9.48
CA SER A 229 -5.94 2.81 10.06
C SER A 229 -5.90 3.07 11.57
N CYS A 230 -5.68 2.01 12.36
CA CYS A 230 -5.53 2.13 13.80
C CYS A 230 -4.25 2.91 14.14
N PRO A 231 -4.31 3.99 14.92
CA PRO A 231 -3.14 4.80 15.27
C PRO A 231 -2.16 4.05 16.18
N GLN A 232 -2.65 3.08 16.96
CA GLN A 232 -1.83 2.35 17.94
C GLN A 232 -1.10 1.14 17.36
N CYS A 233 -1.68 0.45 16.38
CA CYS A 233 -1.11 -0.81 15.86
C CYS A 233 -1.04 -0.91 14.33
N GLY A 234 -1.50 0.12 13.60
CA GLY A 234 -1.50 0.16 12.14
C GLY A 234 -2.48 -0.78 11.44
N SER A 235 -3.25 -1.59 12.19
CA SER A 235 -4.24 -2.51 11.58
C SER A 235 -5.46 -1.76 11.04
N ASN A 236 -6.14 -2.35 10.06
CA ASN A 236 -7.32 -1.75 9.45
C ASN A 236 -8.55 -1.91 10.36
N MET A 237 -9.00 -0.80 10.93
CA MET A 237 -10.19 -0.69 11.76
C MET A 237 -11.46 -0.77 10.92
N ARG A 238 -12.49 -1.39 11.47
CA ARG A 238 -13.81 -1.51 10.86
C ARG A 238 -14.83 -0.67 11.63
N TYR A 239 -15.72 -0.05 10.88
CA TYR A 239 -16.85 0.65 11.46
C TYR A 239 -17.88 -0.34 12.02
N ARG A 240 -18.34 -0.10 13.25
CA ARG A 240 -19.40 -0.87 13.93
C ARG A 240 -20.26 0.04 14.80
N PHE A 241 -21.53 -0.33 14.94
CA PHE A 241 -22.41 0.21 15.97
C PHE A 241 -22.27 -0.62 17.24
N GLU A 242 -21.76 -0.01 18.30
CA GLU A 242 -21.58 -0.66 19.60
C GLU A 242 -22.41 0.04 20.68
N GLY A 243 -23.02 -0.75 21.55
CA GLY A 243 -23.83 -0.25 22.65
C GLY A 243 -24.42 -1.39 23.46
N PRO A 244 -24.98 -1.11 24.64
CA PRO A 244 -25.64 -2.13 25.45
C PRO A 244 -26.85 -2.73 24.71
N LEU A 245 -27.16 -4.00 24.99
CA LEU A 245 -28.28 -4.74 24.38
C LEU A 245 -29.62 -3.99 24.40
N LYS A 246 -29.82 -3.10 25.37
CA LYS A 246 -31.01 -2.24 25.52
C LYS A 246 -30.61 -0.77 25.71
N GLY A 247 -29.82 -0.20 24.80
CA GLY A 247 -29.53 1.23 24.83
C GLY A 247 -29.05 1.81 23.50
N PRO A 248 -28.66 3.09 23.48
CA PRO A 248 -28.28 3.78 22.26
C PRO A 248 -27.00 3.16 21.69
N LEU A 249 -27.06 2.78 20.42
CA LEU A 249 -25.90 2.33 19.66
C LEU A 249 -25.04 3.53 19.28
N VAL A 250 -23.75 3.46 19.56
CA VAL A 250 -22.77 4.50 19.26
C VAL A 250 -21.91 4.06 18.07
N PRO A 251 -21.72 4.92 17.05
CA PRO A 251 -20.80 4.63 15.96
C PRO A 251 -19.35 4.59 16.45
N ARG A 252 -18.66 3.47 16.22
CA ARG A 252 -17.26 3.29 16.59
C ARG A 252 -16.44 2.68 15.46
N LEU A 253 -15.19 3.08 15.37
CA LEU A 253 -14.15 2.36 14.64
C LEU A 253 -13.51 1.36 15.60
N VAL A 254 -13.48 0.09 15.22
CA VAL A 254 -13.01 -1.02 16.05
C VAL A 254 -11.86 -1.72 15.36
N CYS A 255 -10.74 -1.84 16.07
CA CYS A 255 -9.58 -2.60 15.63
C CYS A 255 -9.88 -4.11 15.69
N PRO A 256 -9.64 -4.89 14.62
CA PRO A 256 -9.87 -6.33 14.65
C PRO A 256 -8.88 -7.10 15.53
N ARG A 257 -7.71 -6.51 15.84
CA ARG A 257 -6.67 -7.16 16.65
C ARG A 257 -6.90 -6.97 18.15
N TYR A 258 -7.45 -5.82 18.55
CA TYR A 258 -7.70 -5.45 19.94
C TYR A 258 -8.97 -4.59 20.00
N ASP A 259 -10.13 -5.24 19.95
CA ASP A 259 -11.44 -4.59 19.79
C ASP A 259 -11.83 -3.69 20.97
N GLN A 260 -11.56 -4.11 22.20
CA GLN A 260 -11.92 -3.33 23.39
C GLN A 260 -10.94 -2.17 23.66
N ALA A 261 -9.64 -2.42 23.45
CA ALA A 261 -8.60 -1.44 23.78
C ALA A 261 -8.40 -0.40 22.67
N HIS A 262 -8.55 -0.79 21.41
CA HIS A 262 -8.33 0.08 20.25
C HIS A 262 -9.68 0.35 19.58
N SER A 263 -10.55 1.11 20.26
CA SER A 263 -11.80 1.61 19.71
C SER A 263 -11.85 3.14 19.78
N LEU A 264 -12.41 3.76 18.73
CA LEU A 264 -12.51 5.21 18.61
C LEU A 264 -13.95 5.57 18.25
N ILE A 265 -14.52 6.57 18.93
CA ILE A 265 -15.84 7.10 18.60
C ILE A 265 -15.71 7.80 17.25
N PHE A 266 -16.55 7.40 16.30
CA PHE A 266 -16.51 7.96 14.96
C PHE A 266 -17.56 9.06 14.82
N ASP A 267 -17.12 10.28 14.52
CA ASP A 267 -18.00 11.40 14.24
C ASP A 267 -18.20 11.52 12.72
N PHE A 268 -19.44 11.48 12.27
CA PHE A 268 -19.75 11.55 10.84
C PHE A 268 -19.61 12.97 10.28
N THR A 269 -19.73 13.99 11.13
CA THR A 269 -19.67 15.38 10.69
C THR A 269 -18.25 15.80 10.28
N SER A 270 -17.23 15.00 10.62
CA SER A 270 -15.86 15.24 10.17
C SER A 270 -15.57 14.69 8.78
N MET A 271 -16.50 13.95 8.17
CA MET A 271 -16.37 13.50 6.78
C MET A 271 -17.17 14.41 5.83
N PRO A 272 -16.67 14.61 4.60
CA PRO A 272 -17.45 15.30 3.57
C PRO A 272 -18.72 14.51 3.22
N ASP A 273 -19.71 15.18 2.65
CA ASP A 273 -20.98 14.58 2.26
C ASP A 273 -20.78 13.34 1.37
N ALA A 274 -21.65 12.34 1.49
CA ALA A 274 -21.58 11.16 0.64
C ALA A 274 -21.68 11.54 -0.84
N GLY A 275 -20.83 10.95 -1.68
CA GLY A 275 -20.81 11.21 -3.12
C GLY A 275 -19.99 12.41 -3.57
N SER A 276 -19.49 13.28 -2.67
CA SER A 276 -18.55 14.36 -3.05
C SER A 276 -17.24 13.84 -3.63
N ASP A 277 -16.83 12.65 -3.18
CA ASP A 277 -15.55 12.03 -3.53
C ASP A 277 -15.64 11.22 -4.84
N LEU A 278 -16.86 11.02 -5.36
CA LEU A 278 -17.09 10.41 -6.66
C LEU A 278 -17.01 11.53 -7.70
N SER A 279 -15.79 11.84 -8.15
CA SER A 279 -15.58 12.71 -9.30
C SER A 279 -16.47 12.26 -10.46
N GLY A 280 -17.25 13.19 -11.01
CA GLY A 280 -18.06 12.96 -12.21
C GLY A 280 -17.24 12.45 -13.39
#